data_AF-A0A963LP85-F1
#
_entry.id   AF-A0A963LP85-F1
#
_cell.length_a   1.000
_cell.length_b   1.000
_cell.length_c   1.000
_cell.angle_alpha   90.00
_cell.angle_beta   90.00
_cell.angle_gamma   90.00
#
_symmetry.space_group_name_H-M   'P 1'
#
loop_
_entity.id
_entity.type
_entity.pdbx_description
1 polymer ?
#
loop_
_entity_poly.entity_id
_entity_poly.type
_entity_poly.pdbx_seq_one_letter_code
_entity_poly.pdbx_strand_id
1 'polypeptide(L)'
;MNHLALIEKTRSLIAAGDITGAESALTDLADTEGDGALVVVLEQLAPKDILAVIREYDQSRESIINLLVTPSQFARAMVIEKQYKDLTHTHLRGMVNSVIFREDADPVEFLNAIADLEGGSEAVANYFADKWSRIEAFARTGTFDTAEEDGEMLSEQALFAS
;
A
#
# COMPACT_ATOMS: atom_id res chain seq x y z
N MET A 1 23.58 -11.22 11.80
CA MET A 1 23.73 -11.68 10.40
C MET A 1 24.26 -10.51 9.57
N ASN A 2 24.92 -10.68 8.41
CA ASN A 2 25.29 -9.50 7.60
C ASN A 2 24.04 -8.98 6.87
N HIS A 3 23.54 -7.80 7.21
CA HIS A 3 22.33 -7.20 6.61
C HIS A 3 22.40 -7.15 5.08
N LEU A 4 23.59 -6.93 4.50
CA LEU A 4 23.77 -6.95 3.04
C LEU A 4 23.49 -8.35 2.45
N ALA A 5 23.95 -9.41 3.12
CA ALA A 5 23.70 -10.78 2.67
C ALA A 5 22.21 -11.15 2.78
N LEU A 6 21.51 -10.63 3.80
CA LEU A 6 20.07 -10.79 3.92
C LEU A 6 19.34 -10.08 2.78
N ILE A 7 19.68 -8.82 2.49
CA ILE A 7 19.09 -8.05 1.38
C ILE A 7 19.23 -8.79 0.05
N GLU A 8 20.42 -9.30 -0.25
CA GLU A 8 20.66 -10.06 -1.49
C GLU A 8 19.89 -11.39 -1.52
N LYS A 9 19.76 -12.08 -0.37
CA LYS A 9 18.92 -13.28 -0.23
C LYS A 9 17.44 -12.95 -0.49
N THR A 10 16.90 -11.92 0.15
CA THR A 10 15.51 -11.46 -0.02
C THR A 10 15.24 -11.11 -1.48
N ARG A 11 16.13 -10.37 -2.14
CA ARG A 11 16.03 -10.04 -3.57
C ARG A 11 16.02 -11.29 -4.45
N SER A 12 16.89 -12.26 -4.15
CA SER A 12 16.97 -13.51 -4.91
C SER A 12 15.69 -14.34 -4.79
N LEU A 13 15.11 -14.40 -3.58
CA LEU A 13 13.85 -15.09 -3.33
C LEU A 13 12.68 -14.42 -4.05
N ILE A 14 12.57 -13.09 -3.98
CA ILE A 14 11.56 -12.33 -4.73
C ILE A 14 11.70 -12.56 -6.24
N ALA A 15 12.93 -12.51 -6.77
CA ALA A 15 13.18 -12.75 -8.19
C ALA A 15 12.82 -14.18 -8.63
N ALA A 16 12.91 -15.15 -7.71
CA ALA A 16 12.48 -16.53 -7.93
C ALA A 16 10.96 -16.74 -7.76
N GLY A 17 10.21 -15.72 -7.34
CA GLY A 17 8.78 -15.81 -7.02
C GLY A 17 8.47 -16.39 -5.65
N ASP A 18 9.49 -16.65 -4.82
CA ASP A 18 9.34 -17.16 -3.46
C ASP A 18 9.13 -16.01 -2.47
N ILE A 19 7.94 -15.40 -2.52
CA ILE A 19 7.58 -14.26 -1.66
C ILE A 19 7.49 -14.69 -0.19
N THR A 20 6.95 -15.88 0.07
CA THR A 20 6.84 -16.42 1.44
C THR A 20 8.22 -16.72 2.03
N GLY A 21 9.17 -17.25 1.25
CA GLY A 21 10.55 -17.41 1.70
C GLY A 21 11.25 -16.07 1.94
N ALA A 22 11.00 -15.07 1.09
CA ALA A 22 11.54 -13.72 1.27
C ALA A 22 11.05 -13.07 2.56
N GLU A 23 9.74 -13.19 2.84
CA GLU A 23 9.12 -12.68 4.06
C GLU A 23 9.61 -13.42 5.30
N SER A 24 9.66 -14.76 5.27
CA SER A 24 10.21 -15.56 6.37
C SER A 24 11.65 -15.18 6.69
N ALA A 25 12.50 -14.91 5.69
CA ALA A 25 13.87 -14.48 5.96
C ALA A 25 13.96 -13.10 6.64
N LEU A 26 13.02 -12.19 6.35
CA LEU A 26 12.93 -10.88 7.01
C LEU A 26 12.35 -11.01 8.43
N THR A 27 11.36 -11.87 8.62
CA THR A 27 10.76 -12.17 9.93
C THR A 27 11.78 -12.85 10.86
N ASP A 28 12.58 -13.79 10.35
CA ASP A 28 13.68 -14.42 11.09
C ASP A 28 14.67 -13.37 11.64
N LEU A 29 14.90 -12.25 10.91
CA LEU A 29 15.74 -11.17 11.41
C LEU A 29 15.08 -10.45 12.59
N ALA A 30 13.78 -10.16 12.52
CA ALA A 30 13.05 -9.55 13.63
C ALA A 30 13.05 -10.47 14.86
N ASP A 31 12.83 -11.77 14.68
CA ASP A 31 12.84 -12.75 15.77
C ASP A 31 14.21 -12.88 16.44
N THR A 32 15.31 -12.71 15.69
CA THR A 32 16.66 -12.93 16.20
C THR A 32 17.39 -11.66 16.64
N GLU A 33 17.15 -10.53 15.97
CA GLU A 33 17.86 -9.26 16.16
C GLU A 33 16.92 -8.09 16.53
N GLY A 34 15.60 -8.31 16.51
CA GLY A 34 14.56 -7.35 16.88
C GLY A 34 14.05 -6.51 15.71
N ASP A 35 12.86 -5.93 15.89
CA ASP A 35 12.16 -5.12 14.89
C ASP A 35 13.01 -3.94 14.37
N GLY A 36 13.82 -3.34 15.24
CA GLY A 36 14.73 -2.27 14.85
C GLY A 36 15.76 -2.69 13.80
N ALA A 37 16.26 -3.93 13.86
CA ALA A 37 17.15 -4.47 12.83
C ALA A 37 16.41 -4.65 11.50
N LEU A 38 15.16 -5.13 11.56
CA LEU A 38 14.31 -5.26 10.39
C LEU A 38 14.03 -3.89 9.75
N VAL A 39 13.70 -2.85 10.53
CA VAL A 39 13.52 -1.47 10.02
C VAL A 39 14.74 -1.00 9.23
N VAL A 40 15.96 -1.19 9.77
CA VAL A 40 17.22 -0.82 9.09
C VAL A 40 17.40 -1.57 7.76
N VAL A 41 16.94 -2.81 7.67
CA VAL A 41 16.97 -3.58 6.42
C VAL A 41 15.90 -3.10 5.43
N LEU A 42 14.67 -2.85 5.90
CA LEU A 42 13.59 -2.32 5.07
C LEU A 42 13.96 -0.97 4.44
N GLU A 43 14.70 -0.11 5.16
CA GLU A 43 15.21 1.17 4.64
C GLU A 43 16.16 1.00 3.44
N GLN A 44 16.84 -0.14 3.34
CA GLN A 44 17.81 -0.43 2.28
C GLN A 44 17.23 -1.24 1.13
N LEU A 45 16.04 -1.83 1.30
CA LEU A 45 15.34 -2.52 0.23
C LEU A 45 14.83 -1.53 -0.83
N ALA A 46 14.83 -1.96 -2.09
CA ALA A 46 14.23 -1.15 -3.13
C ALA A 46 12.70 -1.15 -2.94
N PRO A 47 11.98 -0.06 -3.24
CA PRO A 47 10.54 0.00 -3.05
C PRO A 47 9.75 -1.13 -3.74
N LYS A 48 10.22 -1.60 -4.90
CA LYS A 48 9.64 -2.75 -5.60
C LYS A 48 9.75 -4.07 -4.83
N ASP A 49 10.82 -4.24 -4.04
CA ASP A 49 11.07 -5.45 -3.26
C ASP A 49 10.19 -5.43 -2.00
N ILE A 50 10.04 -4.24 -1.38
CA ILE A 50 9.07 -4.02 -0.30
C ILE A 50 7.65 -4.33 -0.79
N LEU A 51 7.25 -3.73 -1.93
CA LEU A 51 5.94 -3.96 -2.54
C LEU A 51 5.66 -5.44 -2.79
N ALA A 52 6.64 -6.18 -3.34
CA ALA A 52 6.48 -7.59 -3.66
C ALA A 52 6.11 -8.43 -2.43
N VAL A 53 6.62 -8.06 -1.24
CA VAL A 53 6.25 -8.69 0.02
C VAL A 53 4.88 -8.19 0.47
N ILE A 54 4.72 -6.88 0.73
CA ILE A 54 3.53 -6.36 1.42
C ILE A 54 2.21 -6.58 0.67
N ARG A 55 2.24 -6.74 -0.66
CA ARG A 55 1.03 -6.97 -1.48
C ARG A 55 0.41 -8.37 -1.33
N GLU A 56 1.18 -9.32 -0.80
CA GLU A 56 0.77 -10.72 -0.64
C GLU A 56 0.08 -10.97 0.72
N TYR A 57 0.10 -9.97 1.59
CA TYR A 57 -0.37 -10.03 2.97
C TYR A 57 -1.48 -8.99 3.17
N ASP A 58 -2.52 -9.40 3.89
CA ASP A 58 -3.70 -8.60 4.19
C ASP A 58 -4.14 -8.82 5.64
N GLN A 59 -5.31 -8.31 6.05
CA GLN A 59 -5.81 -8.47 7.40
C GLN A 59 -6.10 -9.93 7.81
N SER A 60 -6.24 -10.86 6.85
CA SER A 60 -6.42 -12.29 7.11
C SER A 60 -5.11 -13.06 7.18
N ARG A 61 -4.04 -12.49 6.62
CA ARG A 61 -2.69 -13.04 6.58
C ARG A 61 -1.71 -11.92 6.89
N GLU A 62 -1.53 -11.63 8.17
CA GLU A 62 -0.67 -10.55 8.65
C GLU A 62 0.82 -10.85 8.41
N SER A 63 1.61 -9.79 8.24
CA SER A 63 3.07 -9.86 8.20
C SER A 63 3.65 -8.72 9.02
N ILE A 64 4.72 -8.99 9.77
CA ILE A 64 5.44 -7.97 10.54
C ILE A 64 6.04 -6.88 9.64
N ILE A 65 6.31 -7.19 8.36
CA ILE A 65 6.73 -6.19 7.38
C ILE A 65 5.61 -5.14 7.18
N ASN A 66 4.34 -5.55 7.09
CA ASN A 66 3.20 -4.62 6.97
C ASN A 66 3.03 -3.75 8.22
N LEU A 67 3.50 -4.21 9.38
CA LEU A 67 3.50 -3.47 10.65
C LEU A 67 4.66 -2.46 10.76
N LEU A 68 5.78 -2.72 10.09
CA LEU A 68 7.00 -1.90 10.22
C LEU A 68 7.27 -0.98 9.04
N VAL A 69 6.58 -1.15 7.92
CA VAL A 69 6.68 -0.23 6.79
C VAL A 69 6.27 1.19 7.21
N THR A 70 7.15 2.14 6.90
CA THR A 70 6.93 3.57 7.14
C THR A 70 5.98 4.18 6.09
N PRO A 71 5.31 5.30 6.39
CA PRO A 71 4.50 6.05 5.43
C PRO A 71 5.21 6.31 4.10
N SER A 72 6.49 6.72 4.14
CA SER A 72 7.26 7.01 2.94
C SER A 72 7.56 5.77 2.09
N GLN A 73 7.85 4.63 2.73
CA GLN A 73 8.06 3.35 2.03
C GLN A 73 6.76 2.87 1.41
N PHE A 74 5.65 2.98 2.14
CA PHE A 74 4.33 2.59 1.65
C PHE A 74 3.88 3.42 0.45
N ALA A 75 4.04 4.75 0.51
CA ALA A 75 3.72 5.64 -0.60
C ALA A 75 4.47 5.24 -1.89
N ARG A 76 5.77 4.96 -1.78
CA ARG A 76 6.58 4.48 -2.93
C ARG A 76 6.10 3.13 -3.44
N ALA A 77 5.70 2.22 -2.57
CA ALA A 77 5.12 0.93 -2.96
C ALA A 77 3.77 1.11 -3.69
N MET A 78 2.86 1.95 -3.19
CA MET A 78 1.57 2.23 -3.82
C MET A 78 1.70 2.77 -5.26
N VAL A 79 2.64 3.69 -5.49
CA VAL A 79 2.89 4.26 -6.83
C VAL A 79 3.45 3.23 -7.81
N ILE A 80 4.10 2.17 -7.30
CA ILE A 80 4.54 1.05 -8.14
C ILE A 80 3.39 0.05 -8.34
N GLU A 81 2.55 -0.18 -7.33
CA GLU A 81 1.45 -1.16 -7.41
C GLU A 81 0.50 -0.89 -8.58
N LYS A 82 0.21 0.38 -8.88
CA LYS A 82 -0.61 0.75 -10.05
C LYS A 82 -0.04 0.29 -11.39
N GLN A 83 1.26 0.00 -11.48
CA GLN A 83 1.88 -0.52 -12.69
C GLN A 83 1.54 -2.01 -12.92
N TYR A 84 1.15 -2.72 -11.86
CA TYR A 84 0.60 -4.05 -11.97
C TYR A 84 -0.85 -3.95 -12.45
N LYS A 85 -1.19 -4.70 -13.50
CA LYS A 85 -2.51 -4.66 -14.15
C LYS A 85 -3.55 -5.50 -13.39
N ASP A 86 -3.67 -5.27 -12.07
CA ASP A 86 -4.76 -5.84 -11.29
C ASP A 86 -6.06 -5.06 -11.56
N LEU A 87 -6.88 -5.60 -12.47
CA LEU A 87 -8.15 -4.99 -12.86
C LEU A 87 -9.19 -4.97 -11.73
N THR A 88 -9.04 -5.84 -10.72
CA THR A 88 -9.99 -5.89 -9.59
C THR A 88 -9.52 -5.05 -8.41
N HIS A 89 -8.27 -4.54 -8.44
CA HIS A 89 -7.64 -3.79 -7.36
C HIS A 89 -7.69 -4.51 -5.99
N THR A 90 -7.78 -5.84 -5.99
CA THR A 90 -7.97 -6.63 -4.77
C THR A 90 -6.71 -6.59 -3.91
N HIS A 91 -5.54 -6.77 -4.53
CA HIS A 91 -4.26 -6.71 -3.83
C HIS A 91 -4.00 -5.31 -3.27
N LEU A 92 -4.24 -4.27 -4.07
CA LEU A 92 -4.12 -2.88 -3.63
C LEU A 92 -4.99 -2.61 -2.40
N ARG A 93 -6.26 -3.04 -2.41
CA ARG A 93 -7.17 -2.85 -1.28
C ARG A 93 -6.77 -3.63 -0.04
N GLY A 94 -6.43 -4.91 -0.18
CA GLY A 94 -5.98 -5.75 0.93
C GLY A 94 -4.73 -5.17 1.59
N MET A 95 -3.76 -4.78 0.77
CA MET A 95 -2.52 -4.13 1.19
C MET A 95 -2.79 -2.81 1.93
N VAL A 96 -3.53 -1.87 1.33
CA VAL A 96 -3.90 -0.60 1.98
C VAL A 96 -4.60 -0.83 3.31
N ASN A 97 -5.53 -1.78 3.37
CA ASN A 97 -6.29 -2.05 4.59
C ASN A 97 -5.43 -2.66 5.71
N SER A 98 -4.42 -3.46 5.37
CA SER A 98 -3.51 -4.05 6.35
C SER A 98 -2.41 -3.09 6.84
N VAL A 99 -2.04 -2.08 6.05
CA VAL A 99 -0.96 -1.15 6.41
C VAL A 99 -1.49 0.14 7.03
N ILE A 100 -2.46 0.80 6.38
CA ILE A 100 -2.96 2.12 6.84
C ILE A 100 -3.91 1.98 8.03
N PHE A 101 -4.73 0.92 8.07
CA PHE A 101 -5.78 0.74 9.07
C PHE A 101 -5.44 -0.30 10.15
N ARG A 102 -4.15 -0.58 10.35
CA ARG A 102 -3.68 -1.37 11.51
C ARG A 102 -3.82 -0.56 12.81
N GLU A 103 -3.84 -1.26 13.95
CA GLU A 103 -4.19 -0.68 15.26
C GLU A 103 -3.31 0.52 15.69
N ASP A 104 -2.03 0.51 15.34
CA ASP A 104 -1.03 1.49 15.76
C ASP A 104 -0.62 2.49 14.66
N ALA A 105 -1.22 2.41 13.46
CA ALA A 105 -0.92 3.34 12.39
C ALA A 105 -1.62 4.69 12.60
N ASP A 106 -0.99 5.75 12.09
CA ASP A 106 -1.65 7.05 11.85
C ASP A 106 -2.06 7.14 10.37
N PRO A 107 -3.35 6.90 10.03
CA PRO A 107 -3.80 6.97 8.64
C PRO A 107 -3.51 8.31 7.97
N VAL A 108 -3.49 9.41 8.72
CA VAL A 108 -3.25 10.75 8.17
C VAL A 108 -1.80 10.89 7.72
N GLU A 109 -0.85 10.34 8.48
CA GLU A 109 0.57 10.33 8.10
C GLU A 109 0.82 9.56 6.79
N PHE A 110 0.19 8.39 6.65
CA PHE A 110 0.24 7.61 5.41
C PHE A 110 -0.38 8.36 4.23
N LEU A 111 -1.56 8.94 4.40
CA LEU A 111 -2.24 9.69 3.34
C LEU A 111 -1.46 10.93 2.91
N ASN A 112 -0.83 11.65 3.84
CA ASN A 112 0.04 12.77 3.51
C ASN A 112 1.27 12.31 2.71
N ALA A 113 1.95 11.24 3.15
CA ALA A 113 3.10 10.71 2.43
C ALA A 113 2.75 10.23 1.00
N ILE A 114 1.54 9.70 0.80
CA ILE A 114 1.03 9.33 -0.52
C ILE A 114 0.73 10.59 -1.34
N ALA A 115 0.05 11.58 -0.77
CA ALA A 115 -0.32 12.80 -1.47
C ALA A 115 0.90 13.64 -1.92
N ASP A 116 1.96 13.65 -1.12
CA ASP A 116 3.21 14.36 -1.42
C ASP A 116 4.06 13.68 -2.49
N LEU A 117 3.79 12.42 -2.81
CA LEU A 117 4.53 11.65 -3.81
C LEU A 117 3.90 11.77 -5.20
N GLU A 118 4.72 12.03 -6.21
CA GLU A 118 4.28 12.06 -7.61
C GLU A 118 3.59 10.74 -7.99
N GLY A 119 2.38 10.86 -8.56
CA GLY A 119 1.54 9.71 -8.91
C GLY A 119 0.83 9.03 -7.75
N GLY A 120 0.95 9.56 -6.52
CA GLY A 120 0.26 9.05 -5.33
C GLY A 120 -1.24 9.29 -5.34
N SER A 121 -1.71 10.47 -5.76
CA SER A 121 -3.14 10.75 -5.94
C SER A 121 -3.81 9.78 -6.93
N GLU A 122 -3.11 9.39 -8.00
CA GLU A 122 -3.58 8.38 -8.95
C GLU A 122 -3.66 6.98 -8.30
N ALA A 123 -2.71 6.64 -7.43
CA ALA A 123 -2.75 5.37 -6.69
C ALA A 123 -3.95 5.33 -5.73
N VAL A 124 -4.29 6.45 -5.10
CA VAL A 124 -5.50 6.59 -4.26
C VAL A 124 -6.77 6.50 -5.11
N ALA A 125 -6.78 7.09 -6.31
CA ALA A 125 -7.92 6.97 -7.22
C ALA A 125 -8.21 5.50 -7.59
N ASN A 126 -7.17 4.69 -7.83
CA ASN A 126 -7.31 3.25 -8.08
C ASN A 126 -7.88 2.49 -6.88
N TYR A 127 -7.50 2.86 -5.65
CA TYR A 127 -8.08 2.26 -4.44
C TYR A 127 -9.59 2.49 -4.34
N PHE A 128 -10.08 3.65 -4.83
CA PHE A 128 -11.49 4.02 -4.84
C PHE A 128 -12.23 3.72 -6.14
N ALA A 129 -11.66 2.95 -7.08
CA ALA A 129 -12.21 2.77 -8.43
C ALA A 129 -13.68 2.31 -8.46
N ASP A 130 -14.07 1.44 -7.54
CA ASP A 130 -15.41 0.87 -7.34
C ASP A 130 -16.26 1.64 -6.32
N LYS A 131 -15.80 2.83 -5.91
CA LYS A 131 -16.50 3.79 -5.03
C LYS A 131 -16.63 5.17 -5.67
N TRP A 132 -16.48 5.27 -6.99
CA TRP A 132 -16.50 6.54 -7.72
C TRP A 132 -17.74 7.40 -7.41
N SER A 133 -18.95 6.82 -7.42
CA SER A 133 -20.18 7.56 -7.11
C SER A 133 -20.15 8.23 -5.73
N ARG A 134 -19.54 7.58 -4.73
CA ARG A 134 -19.42 8.12 -3.37
C ARG A 134 -18.38 9.24 -3.29
N ILE A 135 -17.30 9.12 -4.05
CA ILE A 135 -16.27 10.17 -4.15
C ILE A 135 -16.83 11.39 -4.89
N GLU A 136 -17.58 11.18 -5.96
CA GLU A 136 -18.26 12.25 -6.72
C GLU A 136 -19.30 12.97 -5.85
N ALA A 137 -20.15 12.23 -5.14
CA ALA A 137 -21.12 12.81 -4.21
C ALA A 137 -20.42 13.68 -3.15
N PHE A 138 -19.35 13.16 -2.52
CA PHE A 138 -18.56 13.92 -1.56
C PHE A 138 -17.96 15.20 -2.15
N ALA A 139 -17.42 15.15 -3.37
CA ALA A 139 -16.88 16.33 -4.04
C ALA A 139 -17.95 17.41 -4.30
N ARG A 140 -19.20 16.99 -4.59
CA ARG A 140 -20.32 17.91 -4.86
C ARG A 140 -20.95 18.49 -3.59
N THR A 141 -21.09 17.70 -2.54
CA THR A 141 -21.91 18.05 -1.36
C THR A 141 -21.10 18.30 -0.09
N GLY A 142 -19.83 17.87 -0.06
CA GLY A 142 -19.01 17.84 1.14
C GLY A 142 -19.36 16.69 2.11
N THR A 143 -20.25 15.77 1.73
CA THR A 143 -20.67 14.63 2.58
C THR A 143 -20.69 13.32 1.81
N PHE A 144 -20.39 12.20 2.47
CA PHE A 144 -20.53 10.85 1.90
C PHE A 144 -21.99 10.35 2.01
N ASP A 145 -22.95 11.16 1.56
CA ASP A 145 -24.37 10.80 1.64
C ASP A 145 -24.71 9.68 0.65
N THR A 146 -25.34 8.62 1.13
CA THR A 146 -25.74 7.45 0.34
C THR A 146 -27.04 7.67 -0.43
N ALA A 147 -27.73 8.80 -0.22
CA ALA A 147 -28.99 9.11 -0.88
C ALA A 147 -28.89 9.32 -2.41
N GLU A 148 -27.69 9.64 -2.92
CA GLU A 148 -27.43 9.78 -4.36
C GLU A 148 -26.89 8.50 -5.03
N GLU A 149 -26.84 7.33 -4.37
CA GLU A 149 -26.35 6.08 -5.01
C GLU A 149 -27.18 5.65 -6.24
N ASP A 150 -28.39 6.20 -6.43
CA ASP A 150 -29.25 6.04 -7.62
C ASP A 150 -29.36 7.33 -8.49
N GLY A 151 -28.56 8.37 -8.24
CA GLY A 151 -28.57 9.63 -8.98
C GLY A 151 -27.76 9.60 -10.28
N GLU A 152 -28.16 10.37 -11.30
CA GLU A 152 -27.40 10.50 -12.55
C GLU A 152 -25.98 11.00 -12.27
N MET A 153 -24.98 10.19 -12.63
CA MET A 153 -23.56 10.55 -12.54
C MET A 153 -23.24 11.67 -13.53
N LEU A 154 -22.50 12.69 -13.09
CA LEU A 154 -22.08 13.78 -13.97
C LEU A 154 -20.94 13.33 -14.87
N SER A 155 -20.86 13.91 -16.07
CA SER A 155 -19.70 13.74 -16.94
C SER A 155 -18.46 14.42 -16.34
N GLU A 156 -17.27 13.87 -16.60
CA GLU A 156 -15.97 14.41 -16.15
C GLU A 156 -15.79 15.91 -16.45
N GLN A 157 -16.26 16.38 -17.61
CA GLN A 157 -16.22 17.80 -18.00
C GLN A 157 -17.07 18.71 -17.10
N ALA A 158 -18.19 18.21 -16.60
CA ALA A 158 -19.08 18.97 -15.71
C ALA A 158 -18.49 19.04 -14.29
N LEU A 159 -17.78 17.99 -13.87
CA LEU A 159 -17.10 17.96 -12.56
C LEU A 159 -15.97 18.99 -12.48
N PHE A 160 -15.17 19.15 -13.55
CA PHE A 160 -14.09 20.14 -13.59
C PHE A 160 -14.56 21.60 -13.63
N ALA A 161 -15.87 21.85 -13.81
CA ALA A 161 -16.45 23.19 -13.94
C ALA A 161 -17.12 23.72 -12.66
N SER A 162 -17.23 22.92 -11.60
CA SER A 162 -17.77 23.33 -10.28
C SER A 162 -16.67 23.82 -9.35
#